data_AF-A0A1Q3BIZ2-F1
#
_entry.id   AF-A0A1Q3BIZ2-F1
#
_cell.length_a   1.000
_cell.length_b   1.000
_cell.length_c   1.000
_cell.angle_alpha   90.00
_cell.angle_beta   90.00
_cell.angle_gamma   90.00
#
_symmetry.space_group_name_H-M   'P 1'
#
loop_
_entity.id
_entity.type
_entity.pdbx_description
1 polymer ?
#
loop_
_entity_poly.entity_id
_entity_poly.type
_entity_poly.pdbx_seq_one_letter_code
_entity_poly.pdbx_strand_id
1 'polypeptide(L)'
;NIFCQVKTASPKKYCVRPNTGIIKPKATCDFTVTMQAQQVAPQDLECKDKFLIQSTVVPFGTTGEDITSDMFAKDSGKFIEDMKLRVVLVSPPQSPVLPINRELKQETCHETSMQKDRVLNGVENFCPPHRV
;
A
#
# COMPACT_ATOMS: atom_id res chain seq x y z
N ASN A 1 -23.32 -15.49 -0.86
CA ASN A 1 -22.44 -14.33 -0.60
C ASN A 1 -21.02 -14.69 -1.02
N ILE A 2 -20.14 -13.72 -1.22
CA ILE A 2 -18.72 -13.97 -1.47
C ILE A 2 -17.92 -13.38 -0.31
N PHE A 3 -17.06 -14.16 0.32
CA PHE A 3 -16.05 -13.62 1.22
C PHE A 3 -14.78 -13.32 0.43
N CYS A 4 -14.19 -12.15 0.62
CA CYS A 4 -12.94 -11.74 -0.01
C CYS A 4 -11.88 -11.36 1.02
N GLN A 5 -10.62 -11.62 0.67
CA GLN A 5 -9.46 -11.24 1.47
C GLN A 5 -8.33 -10.75 0.56
N VAL A 6 -7.68 -9.67 0.95
CA VAL A 6 -6.50 -9.11 0.27
C VAL A 6 -5.25 -9.40 1.11
N LYS A 7 -4.29 -10.09 0.50
CA LYS A 7 -2.98 -10.42 1.06
C LYS A 7 -1.88 -9.70 0.30
N THR A 8 -0.77 -9.43 0.98
CA THR A 8 0.44 -8.85 0.38
C THR A 8 1.67 -9.56 0.89
N ALA A 9 2.69 -9.70 0.03
CA ALA A 9 4.01 -10.18 0.42
C ALA A 9 4.86 -9.09 1.12
N SER A 10 4.35 -7.86 1.23
CA SER A 10 5.07 -6.72 1.82
C SER A 10 4.21 -5.91 2.79
N PRO A 11 3.73 -6.51 3.89
CA PRO A 11 2.81 -5.86 4.84
C PRO A 11 3.41 -4.65 5.56
N LYS A 12 4.74 -4.55 5.66
CA LYS A 12 5.41 -3.36 6.22
C LYS A 12 5.36 -2.15 5.27
N LYS A 13 5.26 -2.38 3.96
CA LYS A 13 5.24 -1.34 2.94
C LYS A 13 3.84 -0.86 2.60
N TYR A 14 2.82 -1.70 2.79
CA TYR A 14 1.46 -1.41 2.35
C TYR A 14 0.45 -1.61 3.47
N CYS A 15 -0.46 -0.65 3.61
CA CYS A 15 -1.68 -0.80 4.39
C CYS A 15 -2.84 -1.08 3.43
N VAL A 16 -3.69 -2.07 3.76
CA VAL A 16 -4.89 -2.40 2.98
C VAL A 16 -6.12 -2.24 3.88
N ARG A 17 -7.11 -1.46 3.44
CA ARG A 17 -8.32 -1.16 4.22
C ARG A 17 -9.59 -1.11 3.35
N PRO A 18 -10.64 -1.90 3.68
CA PRO A 18 -10.57 -3.11 4.50
C PRO A 18 -9.71 -4.19 3.79
N ASN A 19 -9.07 -5.08 4.55
CA ASN A 19 -8.33 -6.21 3.98
C ASN A 19 -9.18 -7.48 3.84
N THR A 20 -10.39 -7.48 4.37
CA THR A 20 -11.39 -8.56 4.23
C THR A 20 -12.78 -7.97 4.09
N GLY A 21 -13.71 -8.72 3.49
CA GLY A 21 -15.10 -8.29 3.38
C GLY A 21 -16.05 -9.38 2.89
N ILE A 22 -17.34 -9.20 3.18
CA ILE A 22 -18.41 -10.05 2.66
C ILE A 22 -19.20 -9.24 1.64
N ILE A 23 -19.20 -9.72 0.40
CA ILE A 23 -19.88 -9.12 -0.73
C ILE A 23 -21.22 -9.82 -0.93
N LYS A 24 -22.31 -9.05 -0.86
CA LYS A 24 -23.67 -9.52 -1.13
C LYS A 24 -23.87 -9.71 -2.64
N PRO A 25 -24.85 -10.52 -3.07
CA PRO A 25 -25.17 -10.65 -4.49
C PRO A 25 -25.43 -9.29 -5.13
N LYS A 26 -24.85 -9.05 -6.31
CA LYS A 26 -24.97 -7.79 -7.07
C LYS A 26 -24.40 -6.56 -6.37
N ALA A 27 -23.61 -6.73 -5.30
CA ALA A 27 -22.88 -5.64 -4.65
C ALA A 27 -21.40 -5.65 -5.02
N THR A 28 -20.73 -4.53 -4.75
CA THR A 28 -19.28 -4.36 -4.90
C THR A 28 -18.68 -3.98 -3.54
N CYS A 29 -17.41 -4.32 -3.33
CA CYS A 29 -16.64 -3.91 -2.15
C CYS A 29 -15.33 -3.29 -2.63
N ASP A 30 -15.10 -2.05 -2.25
CA ASP A 30 -13.88 -1.33 -2.56
C ASP A 30 -12.89 -1.44 -1.40
N PHE A 31 -11.61 -1.56 -1.74
CA PHE A 31 -10.52 -1.50 -0.76
C PHE A 31 -9.46 -0.52 -1.22
N THR A 32 -8.85 0.15 -0.24
CA THR A 32 -7.76 1.10 -0.47
C THR A 32 -6.44 0.45 -0.12
N VAL A 33 -5.45 0.59 -1.01
CA VAL A 33 -4.06 0.23 -0.77
C VAL A 33 -3.25 1.52 -0.64
N THR A 34 -2.63 1.72 0.51
CA THR A 34 -1.74 2.86 0.76
C THR A 34 -0.32 2.37 0.95
N MET A 35 0.61 2.88 0.14
CA MET A 35 2.03 2.63 0.34
C MET A 35 2.59 3.56 1.41
N GLN A 36 3.40 3.01 2.31
CA GLN A 36 4.16 3.79 3.28
C GLN A 36 5.22 4.63 2.57
N ALA A 37 5.51 5.81 3.11
CA ALA A 37 6.55 6.67 2.57
C ALA A 37 7.90 5.92 2.54
N GLN A 38 8.58 5.98 1.40
CA GLN A 38 9.87 5.33 1.23
C GLN A 38 10.98 6.26 1.74
N GLN A 39 11.84 5.73 2.60
CA GLN A 39 13.00 6.45 3.13
C GLN A 39 14.14 6.55 2.09
N VAL A 40 14.17 5.62 1.12
CA VAL A 40 15.19 5.51 0.09
C VAL A 40 14.49 5.26 -1.24
N ALA A 41 14.89 5.98 -2.29
CA ALA A 41 14.37 5.78 -3.63
C ALA A 41 14.70 4.36 -4.12
N PRO A 42 13.73 3.59 -4.65
CA PRO A 42 14.00 2.29 -5.26
C PRO A 42 14.92 2.48 -6.46
N GLN A 43 16.01 1.72 -6.50
CA GLN A 43 16.90 1.70 -7.67
C GLN A 43 16.07 1.27 -8.90
N ASP A 44 16.15 2.08 -9.96
CA ASP A 44 15.47 1.87 -11.24
C ASP A 44 13.94 1.71 -11.20
N LEU A 45 13.27 2.21 -10.15
CA LEU A 45 11.83 2.03 -9.93
C LEU A 45 11.39 0.55 -9.92
N GLU A 46 12.31 -0.39 -9.66
CA GLU A 46 11.96 -1.81 -9.59
C GLU A 46 11.05 -2.08 -8.38
N CYS A 47 9.79 -2.40 -8.65
CA CYS A 47 8.85 -2.89 -7.65
C CYS A 47 8.48 -4.34 -7.95
N LYS A 48 8.85 -5.26 -7.05
CA LYS A 48 8.54 -6.70 -7.16
C LYS A 48 7.33 -7.10 -6.31
N ASP A 49 6.71 -6.11 -5.67
CA ASP A 49 5.64 -6.29 -4.71
C ASP A 49 4.35 -6.73 -5.42
N LYS A 50 3.57 -7.57 -4.74
CA LYS A 50 2.39 -8.26 -5.29
C LYS A 50 1.27 -8.28 -4.25
N PHE A 51 0.04 -8.14 -4.74
CA PHE A 51 -1.16 -8.39 -3.97
C PHE A 51 -1.84 -9.67 -4.46
N LEU A 52 -2.42 -10.40 -3.53
CA LEU A 52 -3.24 -11.57 -3.81
C LEU A 52 -4.62 -11.30 -3.22
N ILE A 53 -5.62 -11.24 -4.09
CA ILE A 53 -7.02 -11.20 -3.71
C ILE A 53 -7.51 -12.64 -3.77
N GLN A 54 -8.04 -13.14 -2.66
CA GLN A 54 -8.69 -14.45 -2.61
C GLN A 54 -10.18 -14.26 -2.38
N SER A 55 -11.00 -15.06 -3.04
CA SER A 55 -12.45 -15.06 -2.86
C SER A 55 -12.99 -16.48 -2.71
N THR A 56 -14.08 -16.64 -1.96
CA THR A 56 -14.79 -17.92 -1.83
C THR A 56 -16.29 -17.69 -1.60
N VAL A 57 -17.11 -18.66 -2.00
CA VAL A 57 -18.56 -18.61 -1.77
C VAL A 57 -18.82 -18.95 -0.30
N VAL A 58 -19.61 -18.09 0.36
CA VAL A 58 -20.01 -18.29 1.76
C VAL A 58 -21.54 -18.31 1.92
N PRO A 59 -22.05 -19.05 2.91
CA PRO A 59 -23.47 -19.10 3.22
C PRO A 59 -24.10 -17.73 3.45
N PHE A 60 -25.42 -17.68 3.36
CA PHE A 60 -26.16 -16.50 3.79
C PHE A 60 -26.08 -16.37 5.31
N GLY A 61 -25.94 -15.13 5.81
CA GLY A 61 -25.84 -14.88 7.24
C GLY A 61 -24.44 -15.02 7.83
N THR A 62 -23.44 -15.49 7.06
CA THR A 62 -22.03 -15.50 7.51
C THR A 62 -21.61 -14.11 7.96
N THR A 63 -21.05 -14.02 9.17
CA THR A 63 -20.53 -12.78 9.76
C THR A 63 -19.01 -12.81 9.80
N GLY A 64 -18.42 -11.74 10.35
CA GLY A 64 -16.97 -11.66 10.55
C GLY A 64 -16.42 -12.75 11.47
N GLU A 65 -17.21 -13.21 12.44
CA GLU A 65 -16.78 -14.21 13.43
C GLU A 65 -16.78 -15.64 12.90
N ASP A 66 -17.57 -15.92 11.86
CA ASP A 66 -17.64 -17.23 11.20
C ASP A 66 -16.44 -17.49 10.27
N ILE A 67 -15.63 -16.46 10.00
CA ILE A 67 -14.50 -16.56 9.06
C ILE A 67 -13.34 -17.28 9.75
N THR A 68 -13.09 -18.51 9.33
CA THR A 68 -11.95 -19.29 9.79
C THR A 68 -10.85 -19.34 8.73
N SER A 69 -9.61 -19.54 9.19
CA SER A 69 -8.44 -19.75 8.30
C SER A 69 -8.63 -20.93 7.35
N ASP A 70 -9.45 -21.91 7.72
CA ASP A 70 -9.78 -23.09 6.95
C ASP A 70 -10.60 -22.79 5.69
N MET A 71 -11.31 -21.65 5.64
CA MET A 71 -12.12 -21.28 4.47
C MET A 71 -11.31 -21.13 3.18
N PHE A 72 -9.99 -20.92 3.28
CA PHE A 72 -9.06 -20.84 2.14
C PHE A 72 -8.09 -22.02 2.07
N ALA A 73 -8.31 -23.08 2.85
CA ALA A 73 -7.52 -24.30 2.73
C ALA A 73 -7.88 -24.99 1.41
N LYS A 74 -6.88 -25.19 0.54
CA LYS A 74 -7.08 -25.82 -0.79
C LYS A 74 -7.60 -27.25 -0.68
N ASP A 75 -7.36 -27.91 0.45
CA ASP A 75 -7.75 -29.30 0.70
C ASP A 75 -9.21 -29.45 1.17
N SER A 76 -9.91 -28.33 1.40
CA SER A 76 -11.30 -28.32 1.92
C SER A 76 -12.37 -28.64 0.87
N GLY A 77 -11.99 -28.83 -0.40
CA GLY A 77 -12.92 -29.02 -1.52
C GLY A 77 -13.75 -27.77 -1.86
N LYS A 78 -13.49 -26.64 -1.21
CA LYS A 78 -14.19 -25.37 -1.44
C LYS A 78 -13.66 -24.66 -2.68
N PHE A 79 -14.55 -23.98 -3.39
CA PHE A 79 -14.15 -23.13 -4.50
C PHE A 79 -13.45 -21.88 -3.95
N ILE A 80 -12.19 -21.70 -4.33
CA ILE A 80 -11.37 -20.53 -4.01
C ILE A 80 -10.88 -19.94 -5.32
N GLU A 81 -11.12 -18.65 -5.50
CA GLU A 81 -10.60 -17.89 -6.63
C GLU A 81 -9.43 -17.01 -6.17
N ASP A 82 -8.30 -17.12 -6.89
CA ASP A 82 -7.07 -16.37 -6.62
C ASP A 82 -6.82 -15.36 -7.75
N MET A 83 -6.74 -14.07 -7.42
CA MET A 83 -6.39 -12.99 -8.35
C MET A 83 -5.12 -12.28 -7.89
N LYS A 84 -4.08 -12.31 -8.73
CA LYS A 84 -2.75 -11.76 -8.41
C LYS A 84 -2.49 -10.46 -9.15
N LEU A 85 -2.26 -9.39 -8.40
CA LEU A 85 -1.95 -8.06 -8.92
C LEU A 85 -0.48 -7.71 -8.69
N ARG A 86 0.16 -7.10 -9.69
CA ARG A 86 1.54 -6.59 -9.60
C ARG A 86 1.52 -5.09 -9.34
N VAL A 87 2.41 -4.62 -8.48
CA VAL A 87 2.63 -3.18 -8.27
C VAL A 87 3.64 -2.69 -9.30
N VAL A 88 3.34 -1.57 -9.95
CA VAL A 88 4.23 -0.88 -10.87
C VAL A 88 4.44 0.53 -10.34
N LEU A 89 5.70 0.92 -10.16
CA LEU A 89 6.05 2.28 -9.82
C LEU A 89 6.26 3.06 -11.11
N VAL A 90 5.61 4.21 -11.22
CA VAL A 90 5.71 5.10 -12.38
C VAL A 90 6.30 6.44 -11.93
N SER A 91 7.16 7.02 -12.76
CA SER A 91 7.61 8.39 -12.54
C SER A 91 6.41 9.34 -12.56
N PRO A 92 6.42 10.41 -11.75
CA PRO A 92 5.41 11.45 -11.87
C PRO A 92 5.34 11.95 -13.31
N PRO A 93 4.15 12.24 -13.84
CA PRO A 93 4.04 12.85 -15.16
C PRO A 93 4.87 14.14 -15.19
N GLN A 94 5.64 14.34 -16.27
CA GLN A 94 6.37 15.59 -16.46
C GLN A 94 5.37 16.74 -16.42
N SER A 95 5.50 17.60 -15.42
CA SER A 95 4.73 18.85 -15.36
C SER A 95 5.01 19.65 -16.64
N PRO A 96 4.02 20.32 -17.26
CA PRO A 96 4.29 21.23 -18.35
C PRO A 96 5.31 22.26 -17.85
N VAL A 97 6.47 22.29 -18.49
CA VAL A 97 7.51 23.27 -18.23
C VAL A 97 6.88 24.64 -18.47
N LEU A 98 6.51 25.35 -17.41
CA LEU A 98 6.28 26.79 -17.51
C LEU A 98 7.60 27.39 -18.00
N PRO A 99 7.61 28.25 -19.02
CA PRO A 99 8.84 28.80 -19.58
C PRO A 99 9.65 29.45 -18.47
N ILE A 100 10.78 28.80 -18.15
CA ILE A 100 11.81 29.33 -17.27
C ILE A 100 12.43 30.49 -18.04
N ASN A 101 12.08 31.72 -17.65
CA ASN A 101 12.86 32.89 -18.02
C ASN A 101 14.25 32.68 -17.41
N ARG A 102 15.20 32.29 -18.27
CA ARG A 102 16.62 32.14 -17.94
C ARG A 102 17.15 33.49 -17.47
N GLU A 103 17.62 33.56 -16.23
CA GLU A 103 18.79 34.38 -15.93
C GLU A 103 19.85 33.49 -15.29
N LEU A 104 21.01 33.55 -15.91
CA LEU A 104 22.18 32.71 -15.75
C LEU A 104 23.04 33.31 -14.64
N LYS A 105 23.30 32.59 -13.55
CA LYS A 105 24.62 32.62 -12.89
C LYS A 105 25.03 31.24 -12.42
N GLN A 106 25.89 30.68 -13.25
CA GLN A 106 26.88 29.65 -13.00
C GLN A 106 27.68 29.98 -11.74
N GLU A 107 27.74 29.04 -10.79
CA GLU A 107 28.92 28.89 -9.95
C GLU A 107 29.15 27.40 -9.67
N THR A 108 30.41 27.02 -9.80
CA THR A 108 30.92 25.66 -9.92
C THR A 108 31.73 25.33 -8.67
N CYS A 109 31.54 24.09 -8.17
CA CYS A 109 32.44 23.28 -7.34
C CYS A 109 32.98 23.80 -5.98
N HIS A 110 32.80 23.02 -4.91
CA HIS A 110 33.79 22.09 -4.33
C HIS A 110 33.42 21.70 -2.89
N GLU A 111 33.70 20.45 -2.51
CA GLU A 111 33.66 19.93 -1.14
C GLU A 111 34.51 20.74 -0.16
N THR A 112 34.08 20.84 1.10
CA THR A 112 34.93 20.88 2.33
C THR A 112 33.99 20.58 3.53
N SER A 113 34.02 19.39 4.12
CA SER A 113 34.76 18.99 5.35
C SER A 113 34.15 19.41 6.71
N MET A 114 33.80 18.37 7.51
CA MET A 114 33.83 18.20 8.98
C MET A 114 32.83 18.91 9.94
N GLN A 115 31.94 18.07 10.48
CA GLN A 115 31.73 17.74 11.92
C GLN A 115 31.21 18.82 12.90
N LYS A 116 30.02 18.58 13.51
CA LYS A 116 29.84 18.60 14.98
C LYS A 116 28.49 18.00 15.42
N ASP A 117 28.56 17.01 16.31
CA ASP A 117 27.46 16.47 17.11
C ASP A 117 26.74 17.53 17.96
N ARG A 118 25.40 17.45 18.03
CA ARG A 118 24.65 17.65 19.27
C ARG A 118 23.26 17.00 19.21
N VAL A 119 22.90 16.39 20.33
CA VAL A 119 21.84 15.41 20.57
C VAL A 119 20.55 16.07 21.16
N LEU A 120 19.40 15.44 20.85
CA LEU A 120 18.05 15.49 21.47
C LEU A 120 17.18 16.77 21.38
N ASN A 121 16.03 16.67 20.70
CA ASN A 121 14.72 16.52 21.36
C ASN A 121 13.59 16.27 20.34
N GLY A 122 12.62 15.45 20.75
CA GLY A 122 11.60 14.86 19.90
C GLY A 122 10.47 15.78 19.46
N VAL A 123 9.81 15.36 18.39
CA VAL A 123 8.43 15.74 18.06
C VAL A 123 7.69 14.45 17.72
N GLU A 124 6.93 13.95 18.70
CA GLU A 124 5.91 12.94 18.48
C GLU A 124 4.81 13.53 17.60
N ASN A 125 4.62 12.98 16.40
CA ASN A 125 3.43 13.27 15.59
C ASN A 125 2.35 12.24 15.95
N PHE A 126 1.58 12.55 16.99
CA PHE A 126 0.33 11.85 17.26
C PHE A 126 -0.75 12.28 16.26
N CYS A 127 -1.51 11.31 15.74
CA CYS A 127 -2.76 11.59 15.03
C CYS A 127 -3.80 12.14 16.03
N PRO A 128 -4.59 13.17 15.68
CA PRO A 128 -5.66 13.64 16.55
C PRO A 128 -6.78 12.58 16.64
N PRO A 129 -7.36 12.34 17.84
CA PRO A 129 -8.49 11.45 17.97
C PRO A 129 -9.74 12.06 17.33
N HIS A 130 -10.49 11.25 16.60
CA HIS A 130 -11.84 11.59 16.17
C HIS A 130 -12.74 11.78 17.40
N ARG A 131 -13.40 12.93 17.43
CA ARG A 131 -14.41 13.28 18.44
C ARG A 131 -15.74 12.62 18.03
N VAL A 132 -16.34 11.88 18.95
CA VAL A 132 -17.80 11.65 19.02
C VAL A 132 -18.29 12.40 20.24
#